data_AF-A0A0S7ZHW9-F1
#
_entry.id   AF-A0A0S7ZHW9-F1
#
_cell.length_a   1.000
_cell.length_b   1.000
_cell.length_c   1.000
_cell.angle_alpha   90.00
_cell.angle_beta   90.00
_cell.angle_gamma   90.00
#
_symmetry.space_group_name_H-M   'P 1'
#
loop_
_entity.id
_entity.type
_entity.pdbx_description
1 polymer ?
#
loop_
_entity_poly.entity_id
_entity_poly.type
_entity_poly.pdbx_seq_one_letter_code
_entity_poly.pdbx_strand_id
1 'polypeptide(L)'
;MDGTVSPKMFTDAVDRSFLPEEEKEAFRQAVSREGVSDRLWTRFNDRLIAAIVEIEGSQKKYTETLDAEINRYTKEYEKEKTVLDLRLRDDLSQADSVGQERLWTAYRSRIRNLQSRLLTQVKKSSTSILHDVVLAVVPRQRG
;
A
#
# COMPACT_ATOMS: atom_id res chain seq x y z
N MET A 1 3.53 25.02 -39.75
CA MET A 1 2.41 24.10 -39.51
C MET A 1 1.81 24.50 -38.18
N ASP A 2 0.79 25.36 -38.19
CA ASP A 2 0.09 25.77 -36.96
C ASP A 2 -0.81 24.61 -36.53
N GLY A 3 -0.27 23.76 -35.65
CA GLY A 3 -1.02 22.70 -34.97
C GLY A 3 -1.94 23.34 -33.92
N THR A 4 -3.03 23.95 -34.37
CA THR A 4 -4.05 24.49 -33.47
C THR A 4 -4.72 23.34 -32.75
N VAL A 5 -4.33 23.12 -31.49
CA VAL A 5 -4.92 22.08 -30.66
C VAL A 5 -6.39 22.42 -30.42
N SER A 6 -7.30 21.57 -30.89
CA SER A 6 -8.73 21.87 -30.77
C SER A 6 -9.17 21.81 -29.30
N PRO A 7 -10.15 22.64 -28.89
CA PRO A 7 -10.75 22.60 -27.55
C PRO A 7 -11.17 21.19 -27.11
N LYS A 8 -11.70 20.41 -28.05
CA LYS A 8 -12.12 19.03 -27.81
C LYS A 8 -10.96 18.12 -27.42
N MET A 9 -9.81 18.26 -28.06
CA MET A 9 -8.63 17.45 -27.74
C MET A 9 -8.10 17.74 -26.34
N PHE A 10 -8.11 19.01 -25.93
CA PHE A 10 -7.70 19.39 -24.57
C PHE A 10 -8.68 18.84 -23.52
N THR A 11 -9.99 19.01 -23.72
CA THR A 11 -10.98 18.50 -22.78
C THR A 11 -10.95 16.97 -22.68
N ASP A 12 -10.78 16.28 -23.80
CA ASP A 12 -10.62 14.81 -23.81
C ASP A 12 -9.38 14.37 -23.01
N ALA A 13 -8.28 15.12 -23.08
CA ALA A 13 -7.07 14.84 -22.31
C ALA A 13 -7.28 15.08 -20.81
N VAL A 14 -7.96 16.17 -20.44
CA VAL A 14 -8.33 16.46 -19.05
C VAL A 14 -9.23 15.36 -18.49
N ASP A 15 -10.26 14.94 -19.22
CA ASP A 15 -11.22 13.95 -18.76
C ASP A 15 -10.57 12.58 -18.51
N ARG A 16 -9.65 12.19 -19.39
CA ARG A 16 -8.89 10.93 -19.28
C ARG A 16 -7.76 10.98 -18.26
N SER A 17 -7.42 12.15 -17.73
CA SER A 17 -6.38 12.25 -16.71
C SER A 17 -6.82 11.64 -15.38
N PHE A 18 -5.84 11.35 -14.53
CA PHE A 18 -6.05 10.89 -13.16
C PHE A 18 -6.17 12.06 -12.17
N LEU A 19 -6.32 13.30 -12.66
CA LEU A 19 -6.52 14.47 -11.81
C LEU A 19 -7.87 14.36 -11.05
N PRO A 20 -7.98 14.99 -9.87
CA PRO A 20 -9.25 15.12 -9.16
C PRO A 20 -10.31 15.81 -10.02
N GLU A 21 -11.58 15.44 -9.84
CA GLU A 21 -12.68 16.01 -10.63
C GLU A 21 -12.81 17.54 -10.46
N GLU A 22 -12.53 18.05 -9.26
CA GLU A 22 -12.50 19.50 -9.00
C GLU A 22 -11.47 20.23 -9.88
N GLU A 23 -10.31 19.60 -10.12
CA GLU A 23 -9.27 20.17 -10.97
C GLU A 23 -9.62 20.03 -12.45
N LYS A 24 -10.18 18.88 -12.85
CA LYS A 24 -10.69 18.68 -14.21
C LYS A 24 -11.72 19.73 -14.56
N GLU A 25 -12.65 19.99 -13.65
CA GLU A 25 -13.68 21.00 -13.82
C GLU A 25 -13.08 22.42 -13.91
N ALA A 26 -12.07 22.74 -13.10
CA ALA A 26 -11.35 24.01 -13.22
C ALA A 26 -10.69 24.19 -14.60
N PHE A 27 -10.11 23.12 -15.17
CA PHE A 27 -9.56 23.15 -16.52
C PHE A 27 -10.65 23.28 -17.61
N ARG A 28 -11.78 22.59 -17.49
CA ARG A 28 -12.93 22.74 -18.42
C ARG A 28 -13.50 24.16 -18.40
N GLN A 29 -13.60 24.77 -17.22
CA GLN A 29 -14.04 26.15 -17.06
C GLN A 29 -13.04 27.14 -17.68
N ALA A 30 -11.74 26.90 -17.52
CA ALA A 30 -10.70 27.72 -18.14
C ALA A 30 -10.79 27.69 -19.68
N VAL A 31 -10.97 26.50 -20.26
CA VAL A 31 -11.20 26.35 -21.72
C VAL A 31 -12.44 27.13 -22.17
N SER A 32 -13.53 27.07 -21.39
CA SER A 32 -14.80 27.75 -21.73
C SER A 32 -14.70 29.27 -21.67
N ARG A 33 -13.82 29.82 -20.82
CA ARG A 33 -13.63 31.28 -20.66
C ARG A 33 -12.60 31.87 -21.61
N GLU A 34 -11.49 31.18 -21.78
CA GLU A 34 -10.27 31.73 -22.38
C GLU A 34 -9.85 31.00 -23.67
N GLY A 35 -10.52 29.89 -24.00
CA GLY A 35 -10.09 28.99 -25.07
C GLY A 35 -8.88 28.13 -24.67
N VAL A 36 -8.41 27.32 -25.61
CA VAL A 36 -7.16 26.55 -25.42
C VAL A 36 -5.99 27.43 -25.82
N SER A 37 -5.03 27.57 -24.90
CA SER A 37 -3.75 28.24 -25.13
C SER A 37 -2.59 27.35 -24.72
N ASP A 38 -1.40 27.63 -25.24
CA ASP A 38 -0.17 26.92 -24.85
C ASP A 38 0.08 27.02 -23.35
N ARG A 39 -0.23 28.17 -22.74
CA ARG A 39 -0.10 28.38 -21.30
C ARG A 39 -1.04 27.44 -20.50
N LEU A 40 -2.24 27.21 -21.00
CA LEU A 40 -3.20 26.29 -20.37
C LEU A 40 -2.73 24.84 -20.49
N TRP A 41 -2.16 24.46 -21.64
CA TRP A 41 -1.49 23.16 -21.84
C TRP A 41 -0.32 22.95 -20.88
N THR A 42 0.58 23.93 -20.75
CA THR A 42 1.70 23.86 -19.82
C THR A 42 1.21 23.68 -18.39
N ARG A 43 0.22 24.46 -17.96
CA ARG A 43 -0.37 24.34 -16.62
C ARG A 43 -0.99 22.96 -16.36
N PHE A 44 -1.66 22.40 -17.37
CA PHE A 44 -2.20 21.04 -17.28
C PHE A 44 -1.08 20.00 -17.13
N ASN A 45 -0.05 20.08 -17.96
CA ASN A 45 1.12 19.18 -17.89
C ASN A 45 1.85 19.28 -16.55
N ASP A 46 2.11 20.50 -16.05
CA ASP A 46 2.74 20.74 -14.75
C ASP A 46 1.93 20.09 -13.63
N ARG A 47 0.59 20.17 -13.71
CA ARG A 47 -0.28 19.55 -12.72
C ARG A 47 -0.26 18.03 -12.79
N LEU A 48 -0.24 17.45 -14.00
CA LEU A 48 -0.06 16.01 -14.20
C LEU A 48 1.25 15.51 -13.59
N ILE A 49 2.36 16.22 -13.85
CA ILE A 49 3.68 15.88 -13.30
C ILE A 49 3.64 15.93 -11.77
N ALA A 50 3.11 17.02 -11.20
CA ALA A 50 2.99 17.16 -9.76
C ALA A 50 2.15 16.03 -9.14
N ALA A 51 1.05 15.64 -9.79
CA ALA A 51 0.20 14.55 -9.32
C ALA A 51 0.88 13.18 -9.45
N ILE A 52 1.70 12.93 -10.49
CA ILE A 52 2.53 11.71 -10.58
C ILE A 52 3.53 11.64 -9.43
N VAL A 53 4.24 12.75 -9.16
CA VAL A 53 5.22 12.81 -8.06
C VAL A 53 4.55 12.54 -6.70
N GLU A 54 3.34 13.04 -6.50
CA GLU A 54 2.55 12.78 -5.29
C GLU A 54 2.13 11.30 -5.16
N ILE A 55 1.71 10.68 -6.27
CA ILE A 55 1.38 9.25 -6.32
C ILE A 55 2.62 8.41 -6.03
N GLU A 56 3.74 8.68 -6.68
CA GLU A 56 5.01 7.97 -6.46
C GLU A 56 5.51 8.12 -5.02
N GLY A 57 5.44 9.33 -4.47
CA GLY A 57 5.79 9.59 -3.07
C GLY A 57 4.91 8.81 -2.10
N SER A 58 3.60 8.74 -2.37
CA SER A 58 2.64 7.98 -1.56
C SER A 58 2.89 6.47 -1.66
N GLN A 59 3.19 5.95 -2.86
CA GLN A 59 3.56 4.55 -3.07
C GLN A 59 4.86 4.17 -2.35
N LYS A 60 5.89 5.02 -2.42
CA LYS A 60 7.16 4.79 -1.72
C LYS A 60 6.94 4.69 -0.20
N LYS A 61 6.24 5.66 0.37
CA LYS A 61 5.92 5.68 1.81
C LYS A 61 5.10 4.44 2.23
N TYR A 62 4.22 3.97 1.37
CA TYR A 62 3.46 2.74 1.58
C TYR A 62 4.37 1.50 1.65
N THR A 63 5.24 1.32 0.66
CA THR A 63 6.20 0.21 0.63
C THR A 63 7.06 0.20 1.88
N GLU A 64 7.60 1.36 2.28
CA GLU A 64 8.39 1.50 3.51
C GLU A 64 7.60 1.09 4.76
N THR A 65 6.31 1.45 4.83
CA THR A 65 5.44 1.11 5.97
C THR A 65 5.15 -0.39 6.02
N LEU A 66 4.88 -1.02 4.88
CA LEU A 66 4.69 -2.47 4.79
C LEU A 66 5.96 -3.23 5.17
N ASP A 67 7.12 -2.81 4.65
CA ASP A 67 8.40 -3.45 4.95
C ASP A 67 8.72 -3.35 6.45
N ALA A 68 8.49 -2.19 7.06
CA ALA A 68 8.64 -2.02 8.50
C ALA A 68 7.73 -2.95 9.30
N GLU A 69 6.50 -3.15 8.85
CA GLU A 69 5.54 -4.01 9.52
C GLU A 69 5.86 -5.51 9.35
N ILE A 70 6.23 -5.94 8.14
CA ILE A 70 6.72 -7.31 7.89
C ILE A 70 7.95 -7.60 8.75
N ASN A 71 8.88 -6.65 8.83
CA ASN A 71 10.06 -6.77 9.69
C ASN A 71 9.70 -6.87 11.18
N ARG A 72 8.70 -6.10 11.64
CA ARG A 72 8.21 -6.20 13.02
C ARG A 72 7.67 -7.59 13.33
N TYR A 73 6.79 -8.12 12.49
CA TYR A 73 6.19 -9.44 12.70
C TYR A 73 7.19 -10.58 12.54
N THR A 74 8.18 -10.43 11.65
CA THR A 74 9.29 -11.39 11.52
C THR A 74 10.11 -11.44 12.81
N LYS A 75 10.46 -10.28 13.38
CA LYS A 75 11.18 -10.23 14.67
C LYS A 75 10.36 -10.79 15.84
N GLU A 76 9.06 -10.52 15.87
CA GLU A 76 8.15 -11.09 16.89
C GLU A 76 8.11 -12.63 16.77
N TYR A 77 7.96 -13.15 15.55
CA TYR A 77 8.01 -14.58 15.28
C TYR A 77 9.32 -15.20 15.75
N GLU A 78 10.46 -14.64 15.37
CA GLU A 78 11.78 -15.18 15.72
C GLU A 78 12.01 -15.18 17.23
N LYS A 79 11.60 -14.11 17.92
CA LYS A 79 11.70 -14.01 19.38
C LYS A 79 10.87 -15.09 20.07
N GLU A 80 9.60 -15.24 19.70
CA GLU A 80 8.72 -16.23 20.31
C GLU A 80 9.12 -17.67 19.95
N LYS A 81 9.52 -17.89 18.70
CA LYS A 81 10.08 -19.18 18.26
C LYS A 81 11.31 -19.55 19.07
N THR A 82 12.23 -18.60 19.31
CA THR A 82 13.43 -18.85 20.12
C THR A 82 13.07 -19.33 21.53
N VAL A 83 12.07 -18.71 22.17
CA VAL A 83 11.59 -19.14 23.49
C VAL A 83 11.01 -20.56 23.44
N LEU A 84 10.22 -20.87 22.40
CA LEU A 84 9.66 -22.21 22.20
C LEU A 84 10.74 -23.27 21.94
N ASP A 85 11.77 -22.92 21.16
CA ASP A 85 12.91 -23.80 20.84
C ASP A 85 13.72 -24.13 22.09
N LEU A 86 14.04 -23.11 22.91
CA LEU A 86 14.76 -23.29 24.17
C LEU A 86 13.97 -24.19 25.12
N ARG A 87 12.67 -23.92 25.30
CA ARG A 87 11.81 -24.73 26.15
C ARG A 87 11.69 -26.17 25.67
N LEU A 88 11.54 -26.38 24.35
CA LEU A 88 11.52 -27.73 23.80
C LEU A 88 12.83 -28.45 24.07
N ARG A 89 13.98 -27.79 23.87
CA ARG A 89 15.30 -28.38 24.10
C ARG A 89 15.46 -28.81 25.56
N ASP A 90 15.04 -27.98 26.50
CA ASP A 90 15.09 -28.28 27.92
C ASP A 90 14.17 -29.46 28.26
N ASP A 91 12.92 -29.44 27.79
CA ASP A 91 11.93 -30.51 28.03
C ASP A 91 12.39 -31.85 27.40
N LEU A 92 12.99 -31.82 26.19
CA LEU A 92 13.51 -33.02 25.51
C LEU A 92 14.69 -33.66 26.26
N SER A 93 15.52 -32.86 26.94
CA SER A 93 16.69 -33.37 27.68
C SER A 93 16.30 -34.25 28.87
N GLN A 94 15.05 -34.16 29.32
CA GLN A 94 14.53 -34.86 30.50
C GLN A 94 13.52 -35.97 30.14
N ALA A 95 13.17 -36.12 28.85
CA ALA A 95 12.09 -36.99 28.40
C ALA A 95 12.58 -38.32 27.81
N ASP A 96 11.80 -39.38 28.05
CA ASP A 96 11.94 -40.69 27.39
C ASP A 96 11.44 -40.64 25.93
N SER A 97 11.65 -41.71 25.16
CA SER A 97 11.32 -41.73 23.72
C SER A 97 9.84 -41.43 23.42
N VAL A 98 8.92 -41.89 24.25
CA VAL A 98 7.48 -41.63 24.11
C VAL A 98 7.14 -40.19 24.51
N GLY A 99 7.76 -39.65 25.56
CA GLY A 99 7.65 -38.26 25.97
C GLY A 99 8.18 -37.29 24.91
N GLN A 100 9.29 -37.63 24.24
CA GLN A 100 9.87 -36.83 23.17
C GLN A 100 8.92 -36.65 21.99
N GLU A 101 8.24 -37.70 21.52
CA GLU A 101 7.28 -37.61 20.42
C GLU A 101 6.07 -36.70 20.76
N ARG A 102 5.60 -36.79 22.02
CA ARG A 102 4.53 -35.90 22.54
C ARG A 102 4.99 -34.44 22.58
N LEU A 103 6.22 -34.19 23.03
CA LEU A 103 6.82 -32.85 23.08
C LEU A 103 6.97 -32.25 21.68
N TRP A 104 7.44 -33.04 20.70
CA TRP A 104 7.52 -32.62 19.30
C TRP A 104 6.16 -32.28 18.70
N THR A 105 5.13 -33.08 18.97
CA THR A 105 3.76 -32.82 18.53
C THR A 105 3.22 -31.52 19.13
N ALA A 106 3.41 -31.32 20.43
CA ALA A 106 3.02 -30.09 21.12
C ALA A 106 3.76 -28.86 20.58
N TYR A 107 5.07 -28.96 20.34
CA TYR A 107 5.87 -27.90 19.75
C TYR A 107 5.37 -27.53 18.35
N ARG A 108 5.16 -28.50 17.46
CA ARG A 108 4.64 -28.25 16.10
C ARG A 108 3.28 -27.55 16.13
N SER A 109 2.41 -27.93 17.06
CA SER A 109 1.12 -27.25 17.25
C SER A 109 1.31 -25.79 17.70
N ARG A 110 2.21 -25.53 18.67
CA ARG A 110 2.53 -24.16 19.12
C ARG A 110 3.10 -23.29 18.00
N ILE A 111 4.01 -23.82 17.18
CA ILE A 111 4.55 -23.10 16.01
C ILE A 111 3.45 -22.77 15.00
N ARG A 112 2.56 -23.73 14.66
CA ARG A 112 1.42 -23.47 13.76
C ARG A 112 0.48 -22.39 14.30
N ASN A 113 0.21 -22.40 15.60
CA ASN A 113 -0.62 -21.39 16.25
C ASN A 113 0.04 -20.00 16.21
N LEU A 114 1.35 -19.94 16.47
CA LEU A 114 2.14 -18.71 16.35
C LEU A 114 2.08 -18.14 14.94
N GLN A 115 2.35 -18.97 13.92
CA GLN A 115 2.27 -18.58 12.51
C GLN A 115 0.87 -18.09 12.13
N SER A 116 -0.17 -18.79 12.56
CA SER A 116 -1.57 -18.43 12.26
C SER A 116 -1.98 -17.11 12.91
N ARG A 117 -1.57 -16.88 14.17
CA ARG A 117 -1.82 -15.62 14.88
C ARG A 117 -1.15 -14.45 14.18
N LEU A 118 0.14 -14.57 13.86
CA LEU A 118 0.89 -13.50 13.20
C LEU A 118 0.35 -13.23 11.78
N LEU A 119 0.03 -14.26 11.01
CA LEU A 119 -0.60 -14.09 9.70
C LEU A 119 -1.92 -13.32 9.78
N THR A 120 -2.74 -13.61 10.80
CA THR A 120 -4.00 -12.90 11.04
C THR A 120 -3.76 -11.42 11.34
N GLN A 121 -2.74 -11.13 12.16
CA GLN A 121 -2.36 -9.76 12.51
C GLN A 121 -1.84 -8.99 11.30
N VAL A 122 -0.94 -9.58 10.51
CA VAL A 122 -0.43 -9.01 9.24
C VAL A 122 -1.57 -8.71 8.28
N LYS A 123 -2.50 -9.65 8.06
CA LYS A 123 -3.65 -9.42 7.17
C LYS A 123 -4.51 -8.25 7.64
N LYS A 124 -4.77 -8.16 8.95
CA LYS A 124 -5.57 -7.08 9.54
C LYS A 124 -4.89 -5.72 9.36
N SER A 125 -3.60 -5.64 9.62
CA SER A 125 -2.84 -4.39 9.52
C SER A 125 -2.67 -3.96 8.06
N SER A 126 -2.32 -4.88 7.15
CA SER A 126 -2.22 -4.60 5.72
C SER A 126 -3.54 -4.11 5.13
N THR A 127 -4.68 -4.64 5.59
CA THR A 127 -6.01 -4.15 5.15
C THR A 127 -6.25 -2.70 5.58
N SER A 128 -5.84 -2.34 6.80
CA SER A 128 -5.93 -0.95 7.29
C SER A 128 -5.02 -0.02 6.48
N ILE A 129 -3.77 -0.43 6.25
CA ILE A 129 -2.80 0.39 5.51
C ILE A 129 -3.24 0.55 4.05
N LEU A 130 -3.72 -0.51 3.41
CA LEU A 130 -4.28 -0.45 2.05
C LEU A 130 -5.46 0.51 1.96
N HIS A 131 -6.36 0.46 2.94
CA HIS A 131 -7.49 1.39 3.00
C HIS A 131 -7.02 2.84 3.11
N ASP A 132 -6.04 3.13 3.97
CA ASP A 132 -5.50 4.48 4.14
C ASP A 132 -4.78 4.99 2.89
N VAL A 133 -4.06 4.12 2.17
CA VAL A 133 -3.41 4.46 0.89
C VAL A 133 -4.44 4.69 -0.21
N VAL A 134 -5.47 3.86 -0.31
CA VAL A 134 -6.55 4.09 -1.28
C VAL A 134 -7.22 5.42 -1.01
N LEU A 135 -7.46 5.80 0.25
CA LEU A 135 -8.01 7.10 0.61
C LEU A 135 -7.07 8.28 0.29
N ALA A 136 -5.75 8.07 0.33
CA ALA A 136 -4.76 9.10 0.01
C ALA A 136 -4.54 9.27 -1.50
N VAL A 137 -4.62 8.17 -2.27
CA VAL A 137 -4.29 8.13 -3.71
C VAL A 137 -5.52 8.27 -4.59
N VAL A 138 -6.71 7.86 -4.13
CA VAL A 138 -7.97 8.05 -4.87
C VAL A 138 -8.65 9.29 -4.33
N PRO A 139 -8.56 10.45 -5.00
CA PRO A 139 -9.35 11.62 -4.62
C PRO A 139 -10.82 11.22 -4.66
N ARG A 140 -11.51 11.39 -3.54
CA ARG A 140 -12.92 11.00 -3.37
C ARG A 140 -13.73 11.53 -4.54
N GLN A 141 -14.22 10.63 -5.39
CA GLN A 141 -15.38 10.92 -6.23
C GLN A 141 -16.57 11.06 -5.28
N ARG A 142 -16.76 12.25 -4.72
CA ARG A 142 -18.03 12.60 -4.07
C ARG A 142 -19.02 12.86 -5.20
N GLY A 143 -19.95 11.93 -5.36
CA GLY A 143 -21.17 12.13 -6.15
C GLY A 143 -22.12 13.11 -5.50
#